data_AF-A0A2V5Y1P2-F1
#
_entry.id   AF-A0A2V5Y1P2-F1
#
_cell.length_a   1.000
_cell.length_b   1.000
_cell.length_c   1.000
_cell.angle_alpha   90.00
_cell.angle_beta   90.00
_cell.angle_gamma   90.00
#
_symmetry.space_group_name_H-M   'P 1'
#
loop_
_entity.id
_entity.type
_entity.pdbx_description
1 polymer ?
#
loop_
_entity_poly.entity_id
_entity_poly.type
_entity_poly.pdbx_seq_one_letter_code
_entity_poly.pdbx_strand_id
1 'polypeptide(L)' 'MRRLVHRPRRLRRSHALRNLVRETQLSVHDLILPLFVSEKLDHRR' A
#
# COMPACT_ATOMS: atom_id res chain seq x y z
N MET A 1 -37.62 -2.35 9.46
CA MET A 1 -36.32 -2.83 8.92
C MET A 1 -36.02 -2.10 7.62
N ARG A 2 -34.89 -1.41 7.48
CA ARG A 2 -34.57 -0.63 6.27
C ARG A 2 -33.95 -1.51 5.19
N ARG A 3 -34.57 -1.58 4.00
CA ARG A 3 -34.04 -2.34 2.84
C ARG A 3 -32.92 -1.54 2.17
N LEU A 4 -31.68 -1.79 2.59
CA LEU A 4 -30.49 -1.26 1.89
C LEU A 4 -30.12 -2.21 0.74
N VAL A 5 -30.37 -1.76 -0.49
CA VAL A 5 -30.03 -2.46 -1.75
C VAL A 5 -28.51 -2.51 -1.94
N HIS A 6 -27.84 -1.38 -1.80
CA HIS A 6 -26.38 -1.31 -1.82
C HIS A 6 -25.81 -1.51 -0.41
N ARG A 7 -24.90 -2.49 -0.28
CA ARG A 7 -24.21 -2.77 0.99
C ARG A 7 -22.71 -2.89 0.76
N PRO A 8 -21.99 -1.76 0.60
CA PRO A 8 -20.55 -1.75 0.31
C PRO A 8 -19.71 -2.53 1.34
N ARG A 9 -20.18 -2.61 2.59
CA ARG A 9 -19.52 -3.37 3.66
C ARG A 9 -19.42 -4.88 3.39
N ARG A 10 -20.21 -5.44 2.45
CA ARG A 10 -20.13 -6.87 2.08
C ARG A 10 -18.75 -7.25 1.56
N LEU A 11 -18.14 -6.41 0.73
CA LEU A 11 -16.79 -6.63 0.19
C LEU A 11 -15.67 -6.33 1.20
N ARG A 12 -16.00 -5.78 2.38
CA ARG A 12 -15.03 -5.42 3.43
C ARG A 12 -14.98 -6.42 4.60
N ARG A 13 -15.78 -7.50 4.55
CA ARG A 13 -16.01 -8.43 5.68
C ARG A 13 -14.79 -9.24 6.10
N SER A 14 -13.93 -9.66 5.15
CA SER A 14 -12.75 -10.49 5.44
C SER A 14 -11.50 -9.91 4.77
N HIS A 15 -10.32 -10.31 5.24
CA HIS A 15 -9.06 -9.93 4.63
C HIS A 15 -8.97 -10.41 3.17
N ALA A 16 -9.36 -11.65 2.89
CA ALA A 16 -9.37 -12.21 1.53
C ALA A 16 -10.26 -11.41 0.57
N LEU A 17 -11.47 -11.02 0.98
CA LEU A 17 -12.36 -10.21 0.15
C LEU A 17 -11.80 -8.82 -0.12
N ARG A 18 -11.21 -8.16 0.89
CA ARG A 18 -10.57 -6.86 0.70
C ARG A 18 -9.38 -6.93 -0.24
N ASN A 19 -8.62 -8.02 -0.23
CA ASN A 19 -7.49 -8.20 -1.14
C ASN A 19 -7.96 -8.48 -2.58
N LEU A 20 -9.04 -9.25 -2.75
CA LEU A 20 -9.61 -9.53 -4.07
C LEU A 20 -10.11 -8.26 -4.79
N VAL A 21 -10.71 -7.31 -4.05
CA VAL A 21 -11.29 -6.08 -4.64
C VAL A 21 -10.37 -4.86 -4.54
N ARG A 22 -9.11 -5.03 -4.13
CA ARG A 22 -8.17 -3.91 -3.95
C ARG A 22 -7.77 -3.34 -5.30
N GLU A 23 -7.96 -2.04 -5.49
CA GLU A 23 -7.64 -1.34 -6.74
C GLU A 23 -6.17 -0.94 -6.84
N THR A 24 -5.57 -0.49 -5.73
CA THR A 24 -4.18 0.00 -5.71
C THR A 24 -3.25 -1.00 -5.03
N GLN A 25 -2.14 -1.32 -5.70
CA GLN A 25 -1.04 -2.11 -5.16
C GLN A 25 0.22 -1.26 -5.16
N LEU A 26 1.07 -1.45 -4.14
CA LEU A 26 2.39 -0.84 -4.04
C LEU A 26 3.41 -1.97 -3.89
N SER A 27 4.47 -1.89 -4.67
CA SER A 27 5.58 -2.85 -4.70
C SER A 27 6.91 -2.13 -4.48
N VAL A 28 7.96 -2.91 -4.21
CA VAL A 28 9.33 -2.37 -4.12
C VAL A 28 9.81 -1.73 -5.44
N HIS A 29 9.20 -2.09 -6.57
CA HIS A 29 9.53 -1.52 -7.88
C HIS A 29 8.99 -0.10 -8.09
N ASP A 30 8.05 0.32 -7.24
CA ASP A 30 7.47 1.67 -7.27
C ASP A 30 8.28 2.65 -6.41
N LEU A 31 9.29 2.16 -5.69
CA LEU A 31 10.08 2.95 -4.75
C LEU A 31 11.36 3.46 -5.41
N ILE A 32 11.65 4.74 -5.17
CA ILE A 32 12.93 5.36 -5.46
C ILE A 32 13.62 5.63 -4.13
N LEU A 33 14.89 5.23 -4.01
CA LEU A 33 15.74 5.59 -2.87
C LEU A 33 16.77 6.63 -3.32
N PRO A 34 16.50 7.93 -3.14
CA PRO A 34 17.49 8.96 -3.40
C PRO A 34 18.65 8.83 -2.42
N LEU A 35 19.88 8.84 -2.94
CA LEU A 35 21.10 8.81 -2.14
C LEU A 35 21.86 10.11 -2.35
N PHE A 36 22.31 10.71 -1.25
CA PHE A 36 23.20 11.86 -1.28
C PHE A 36 24.62 11.39 -1.02
N VAL A 37 25.53 11.69 -1.94
CA VAL A 37 26.95 11.32 -1.85
C VAL A 37 27.76 12.60 -1.72
N SER A 38 28.68 12.62 -0.76
CA SER A 38 29.65 13.70 -0.60
C SER A 38 31.04 13.09 -0.47
N GLU A 39 31.97 13.58 -1.28
CA GLU A 39 33.38 13.16 -1.25
C GLU A 39 34.03 13.37 0.12
N LYS A 40 33.52 14.32 0.91
CA LYS A 40 34.09 14.68 2.22
C LYS A 40 33.61 13.80 3.38
N LEU A 41 32.68 12.89 3.12
CA LEU A 41 32.17 11.98 4.14
C LEU A 41 33.03 10.71 4.12
N ASP A 42 34.11 10.71 4.89
CA ASP A 42 34.90 9.51 5.16
C ASP A 42 34.08 8.58 6.06
N HIS A 43 33.42 7.59 5.46
CA HIS A 43 32.69 6.57 6.18
C HIS A 43 33.67 5.47 6.64
N ARG A 44 34.50 5.77 7.65
CA ARG A 44 35.19 4.74 8.44
C ARG A 44 34.89 4.91 9.92
N ARG A 45 33.86 4.21 10.38
CA ARG A 45 33.73 3.67 11.74
C ARG A 45 33.14 2.28 11.64
#